data_AF-A0AAD4E014-F1
#
_entry.id   AF-A0AAD4E014-F1
#
_cell.length_a   1.000
_cell.length_b   1.000
_cell.length_c   1.000
_cell.angle_alpha   90.00
_cell.angle_beta   90.00
_cell.angle_gamma   90.00
#
_symmetry.space_group_name_H-M   'P 1'
#
loop_
_entity.id
_entity.type
_entity.pdbx_description
1 polymer ?
#
loop_
_entity_poly.entity_id
_entity_poly.type
_entity_poly.pdbx_seq_one_letter_code
_entity_poly.pdbx_strand_id
1 'polypeptide(L)'
;MMQLMRDTMKIRLFFLLLTSLKGAYAVNFTDCFINFRNNANQTLNAFGLVNATGGNVANSSSEILTAVGFTYDACLSQCGSGTQKPNWANISQQFSAWLLPYLALISHLPFGARHRVDNLMSAILTIGSPLLVGYSMILTILNARWISRRFENVSFPNAKHAVRILISLQQTPLKITNEDSLLSSLIVLPENDDWWPKIADSLDYTLTWSIASATSIAWVTVTYLLAFIGSISDVSGNLNSNGQGAGSIWLWLIPIVIGWLQLSPKCDYVRIKRAMDNADAMAFVATYHGVIKASDLSERRAISIDSTLEHSSSPDESLTPPIYNYARAIPWSRSAEDVFDAFLMASNNSRMHRPVRTGDIWKNAGGKNVIESSNRSGNPSEVNAYCRLPRYAAPRYGVRSPWASGIFFRMFMASLLSIALQWATTGAAVLVVYFTPTMGLGCRSLGYILYGALATMVWAMLVTSSVISHYIYLYSARSSWSPFFSITMRLAKVVSNLLRWSGKFLATVNAVWLITASMLQFADVYDNCYCNSSVLGRGVQHAYNIVMTDNLDLGLTETAWWGGLALACSTCVGFVFFMSLWIDLVPT
;
A
#
# COMPACT_ATOMS: atom_id res chain seq x y z
N MET A 1 13.57 -2.85 -27.85
CA MET A 1 13.67 -4.31 -28.08
C MET A 1 13.93 -5.11 -26.80
N MET A 2 14.91 -4.74 -25.96
CA MET A 2 15.23 -5.44 -24.69
C MET A 2 14.16 -5.32 -23.58
N GLN A 3 13.29 -4.31 -23.65
CA GLN A 3 12.14 -4.16 -22.74
C GLN A 3 10.98 -5.09 -23.15
N LEU A 4 10.71 -5.20 -24.45
CA LEU A 4 9.69 -6.09 -25.02
C LEU A 4 10.04 -7.58 -24.84
N MET A 5 11.32 -7.93 -24.89
CA MET A 5 11.79 -9.29 -24.57
C MET A 5 11.66 -9.63 -23.07
N ARG A 6 11.76 -8.63 -22.19
CA ARG A 6 11.64 -8.82 -20.74
C ARG A 6 10.19 -9.07 -20.31
N ASP A 7 9.24 -8.44 -20.98
CA ASP A 7 7.82 -8.60 -20.68
C ASP A 7 7.22 -9.86 -21.32
N THR A 8 7.73 -10.27 -22.48
CA THR A 8 7.35 -11.56 -23.12
C THR A 8 7.89 -12.78 -22.35
N MET A 9 9.04 -12.67 -21.67
CA MET A 9 9.57 -13.76 -20.84
C MET A 9 8.75 -13.99 -19.56
N LYS A 10 8.18 -12.93 -18.97
CA LYS A 10 7.28 -13.03 -17.80
C LYS A 10 5.95 -13.72 -18.14
N ILE A 11 5.40 -13.44 -19.32
CA ILE A 11 4.16 -14.05 -19.81
C ILE A 11 4.38 -15.53 -20.20
N ARG A 12 5.56 -15.88 -20.75
CA ARG A 12 5.88 -17.28 -21.05
C ARG A 12 6.09 -18.13 -19.80
N LEU A 13 6.70 -17.59 -18.74
CA LEU A 13 6.81 -18.27 -17.45
C LEU A 13 5.42 -18.48 -16.79
N PHE A 14 4.51 -17.53 -17.00
CA PHE A 14 3.11 -17.60 -16.55
C PHE A 14 2.31 -18.72 -17.23
N PHE A 15 2.45 -18.89 -18.56
CA PHE A 15 1.84 -20.04 -19.25
C PHE A 15 2.51 -21.37 -18.89
N LEU A 16 3.82 -21.39 -18.65
CA LEU A 16 4.55 -22.60 -18.23
C LEU A 16 4.12 -23.12 -16.84
N LEU A 17 3.72 -22.22 -15.92
CA LEU A 17 3.19 -22.60 -14.60
C LEU A 17 1.75 -23.12 -14.66
N LEU A 18 0.96 -22.68 -15.65
CA LEU A 18 -0.39 -23.20 -15.90
C LEU A 18 -0.37 -24.53 -16.67
N THR A 19 0.63 -24.78 -17.51
CA THR A 19 0.73 -26.02 -18.30
C THR A 19 1.44 -27.17 -17.56
N SER A 20 1.98 -26.96 -16.36
CA SER A 20 2.63 -28.01 -15.56
C SER A 20 1.65 -28.86 -14.72
N LEU A 21 0.35 -28.54 -14.70
CA LEU A 21 -0.69 -29.36 -14.05
C LEU A 21 -1.17 -30.54 -14.92
N LYS A 22 -0.25 -31.18 -15.66
CA LYS A 22 -0.52 -32.48 -16.28
C LYS A 22 0.10 -33.60 -15.45
N GLY A 23 -0.66 -34.03 -14.44
CA GLY A 23 -0.56 -35.33 -13.77
C GLY A 23 -1.94 -35.61 -13.15
N ALA A 24 -2.78 -36.45 -13.75
CA ALA A 24 -2.80 -37.92 -13.73
C ALA A 24 -3.33 -38.51 -12.40
N TYR A 25 -4.48 -39.19 -12.52
CA TYR A 25 -5.25 -39.96 -11.53
C TYR A 25 -6.06 -39.16 -10.49
N ALA A 26 -7.37 -39.13 -10.72
CA ALA A 26 -8.39 -38.66 -9.80
C ALA A 26 -8.56 -39.66 -8.65
N VAL A 27 -8.08 -39.32 -7.46
CA VAL A 27 -8.23 -40.14 -6.25
C VAL A 27 -9.44 -39.65 -5.46
N ASN A 28 -10.34 -40.57 -5.08
CA ASN A 28 -11.34 -40.28 -4.05
C ASN A 28 -10.77 -40.72 -2.70
N PHE A 29 -10.27 -39.75 -1.92
CA PHE A 29 -9.62 -40.03 -0.63
C PHE A 29 -10.57 -40.66 0.39
N THR A 30 -11.85 -40.29 0.36
CA THR A 30 -12.86 -40.86 1.25
C THR A 30 -13.07 -42.35 0.94
N ASP A 31 -13.26 -42.70 -0.33
CA ASP A 31 -13.44 -44.09 -0.74
C ASP A 31 -12.17 -44.91 -0.48
N CYS A 32 -10.99 -44.33 -0.78
CA CYS A 32 -9.70 -44.96 -0.50
C CYS A 32 -9.54 -45.28 0.99
N PHE A 33 -9.86 -44.31 1.87
CA PHE A 33 -9.77 -44.50 3.30
C PHE A 33 -10.74 -45.55 3.83
N ILE A 34 -12.00 -45.54 3.36
CA ILE A 34 -13.01 -46.53 3.75
C ILE A 34 -12.54 -47.95 3.38
N ASN A 35 -12.03 -48.12 2.16
CA ASN A 35 -11.53 -49.42 1.70
C ASN A 35 -10.32 -49.89 2.53
N PHE A 36 -9.38 -48.98 2.82
CA PHE A 36 -8.23 -49.29 3.67
C PHE A 36 -8.66 -49.71 5.08
N ARG A 37 -9.56 -48.95 5.72
CA ARG A 37 -10.08 -49.26 7.06
C ARG A 37 -10.83 -50.58 7.11
N ASN A 38 -11.63 -50.89 6.10
CA ASN A 38 -12.35 -52.17 6.02
C ASN A 38 -11.39 -53.36 5.86
N ASN A 39 -10.35 -53.22 5.03
CA ASN A 39 -9.32 -54.25 4.86
C ASN A 39 -8.48 -54.44 6.14
N ALA A 40 -8.13 -53.34 6.82
CA ALA A 40 -7.46 -53.37 8.12
C ALA A 40 -8.31 -54.10 9.17
N ASN A 41 -9.62 -53.88 9.18
CA ASN A 41 -10.54 -54.55 10.09
C ASN A 41 -10.62 -56.06 9.83
N GLN A 42 -10.66 -56.47 8.55
CA GLN A 42 -10.65 -57.89 8.17
C GLN A 42 -9.34 -58.60 8.54
N THR A 43 -8.22 -57.90 8.44
CA THR A 43 -6.88 -58.45 8.72
C THR A 43 -6.43 -58.25 10.17
N LEU A 44 -7.20 -57.50 10.98
CA LEU A 44 -6.85 -57.05 12.34
C LEU A 44 -5.48 -56.36 12.40
N ASN A 45 -5.12 -55.62 11.35
CA ASN A 45 -3.87 -54.89 11.25
C ASN A 45 -4.14 -53.39 11.14
N ALA A 46 -3.97 -52.66 12.24
CA ALA A 46 -4.18 -51.22 12.32
C ALA A 46 -2.96 -50.40 11.86
N PHE A 47 -1.91 -51.04 11.34
CA PHE A 47 -0.69 -50.34 10.94
C PHE A 47 -0.99 -49.25 9.91
N GLY A 48 -0.61 -48.01 10.24
CA GLY A 48 -0.84 -46.84 9.40
C GLY A 48 -2.20 -46.17 9.60
N LEU A 49 -3.12 -46.71 10.41
CA LEU A 49 -4.32 -46.00 10.85
C LEU A 49 -4.02 -45.09 12.03
N VAL A 50 -4.66 -43.92 12.05
CA VAL A 50 -4.51 -42.95 13.13
C VAL A 50 -5.85 -42.52 13.73
N ASN A 51 -5.79 -42.14 15.01
CA ASN A 51 -6.86 -41.42 15.69
C ASN A 51 -6.82 -39.92 15.33
N ALA A 52 -7.76 -39.13 15.86
CA ALA A 52 -7.90 -37.71 15.54
C ALA A 52 -6.74 -36.81 15.97
N THR A 53 -5.88 -37.29 16.87
CA THR A 53 -4.66 -36.58 17.29
C THR A 53 -3.43 -36.97 16.46
N GLY A 54 -3.57 -37.96 15.57
CA GLY A 54 -2.46 -38.56 14.82
C GLY A 54 -1.75 -39.69 15.55
N GLY A 55 -2.28 -40.16 16.68
CA GLY A 55 -1.77 -41.32 17.40
C GLY A 55 -2.15 -42.64 16.72
N ASN A 56 -1.30 -43.66 16.85
CA ASN A 56 -1.57 -44.99 16.30
C ASN A 56 -2.80 -45.63 16.97
N VAL A 57 -3.55 -46.40 16.19
CA VAL A 57 -4.71 -47.16 16.62
C VAL A 57 -4.28 -48.59 16.98
N ALA A 58 -4.85 -49.21 18.02
CA ALA A 58 -4.50 -50.59 18.37
C ALA A 58 -5.12 -51.61 17.39
N ASN A 59 -4.54 -52.82 17.36
CA ASN A 59 -5.00 -53.95 16.54
C ASN A 59 -6.27 -54.59 17.13
N SER A 60 -7.34 -53.81 17.29
CA SER A 60 -8.65 -54.29 17.74
C SER A 60 -9.73 -53.79 16.79
N SER A 61 -10.71 -54.64 16.47
CA SER A 61 -11.79 -54.30 15.52
C SER A 61 -12.56 -53.03 15.95
N SER A 62 -12.80 -52.87 17.25
CA SER A 62 -13.46 -51.69 17.82
C SER A 62 -12.66 -50.42 17.58
N GLU A 63 -11.33 -50.45 17.75
CA GLU A 63 -10.50 -49.26 17.56
C GLU A 63 -10.26 -48.94 16.08
N ILE A 64 -10.06 -49.97 15.24
CA ILE A 64 -9.88 -49.81 13.79
C ILE A 64 -11.09 -49.11 13.17
N LEU A 65 -12.31 -49.44 13.59
CA LEU A 65 -13.52 -48.79 13.09
C LEU A 65 -13.65 -47.32 13.54
N THR A 66 -13.03 -46.95 14.67
CA THR A 66 -12.95 -45.55 15.14
C THR A 66 -11.79 -44.77 14.52
N ALA A 67 -10.95 -45.39 13.70
CA ALA A 67 -9.90 -44.68 12.99
C ALA A 67 -10.51 -43.63 12.05
N VAL A 68 -9.93 -42.43 12.10
CA VAL A 68 -10.41 -41.24 11.36
C VAL A 68 -9.45 -40.80 10.25
N GLY A 69 -8.26 -41.41 10.21
CA GLY A 69 -7.23 -41.07 9.24
C GLY A 69 -6.17 -42.15 9.09
N PHE A 70 -5.12 -41.82 8.33
CA PHE A 70 -3.93 -42.66 8.17
C PHE A 70 -2.63 -41.84 8.23
N THR A 71 -1.50 -42.51 8.46
CA THR A 71 -0.16 -41.92 8.34
C THR A 71 0.15 -41.53 6.90
N TYR A 72 1.11 -40.63 6.68
CA TYR A 72 1.51 -40.20 5.33
C TYR A 72 1.96 -41.37 4.45
N ASP A 73 2.78 -42.29 4.98
CA ASP A 73 3.26 -43.45 4.22
C ASP A 73 2.12 -44.42 3.87
N ALA A 74 1.14 -44.57 4.78
CA ALA A 74 -0.07 -45.33 4.50
C ALA A 74 -0.93 -44.65 3.41
N CYS A 75 -1.08 -43.32 3.45
CA CYS A 75 -1.76 -42.57 2.39
C CYS A 75 -1.14 -42.83 1.02
N LEU A 76 0.18 -42.70 0.91
CA LEU A 76 0.89 -42.89 -0.35
C LEU A 76 0.80 -44.32 -0.86
N SER A 77 0.91 -45.32 0.03
CA SER A 77 0.86 -46.72 -0.37
C SER A 77 -0.54 -47.16 -0.81
N GLN A 78 -1.60 -46.61 -0.20
CA GLN A 78 -2.98 -47.02 -0.47
C GLN A 78 -3.67 -46.16 -1.54
N CYS A 79 -3.47 -44.84 -1.47
CA CYS A 79 -4.16 -43.87 -2.31
C CYS A 79 -3.27 -43.28 -3.42
N GLY A 80 -1.96 -43.47 -3.35
CA GLY A 80 -0.99 -42.94 -4.31
C GLY A 80 -0.66 -41.47 -4.09
N SER A 81 0.10 -40.90 -5.03
CA SER A 81 0.54 -39.49 -5.00
C SER A 81 -0.39 -38.52 -5.76
N GLY A 82 -1.55 -39.01 -6.24
CA GLY A 82 -2.51 -38.21 -6.99
C GLY A 82 -3.22 -37.15 -6.14
N THR A 83 -3.89 -36.22 -6.82
CA THR A 83 -4.75 -35.20 -6.18
C THR A 83 -6.22 -35.56 -6.36
N GLN A 84 -7.07 -34.96 -5.54
CA GLN A 84 -8.52 -35.05 -5.72
C GLN A 84 -8.93 -34.49 -7.09
N LYS A 85 -10.02 -35.04 -7.66
CA LYS A 85 -10.52 -34.60 -8.96
C LYS A 85 -11.12 -33.19 -8.84
N PRO A 86 -10.67 -32.21 -9.66
CA PRO A 86 -11.27 -30.89 -9.65
C PRO A 86 -12.75 -30.97 -10.03
N ASN A 87 -13.62 -30.42 -9.18
CA ASN A 87 -15.04 -30.28 -9.46
C ASN A 87 -15.34 -28.84 -9.91
N TRP A 88 -15.84 -28.67 -11.13
CA TRP A 88 -16.17 -27.33 -11.65
C TRP A 88 -17.22 -26.60 -10.81
N ALA A 89 -18.21 -27.34 -10.27
CA ALA A 89 -19.21 -26.75 -9.40
C ALA A 89 -18.56 -26.11 -8.17
N ASN A 90 -17.61 -26.82 -7.55
CA ASN A 90 -16.86 -26.33 -6.40
C ASN A 90 -15.96 -25.14 -6.75
N ILE A 91 -15.17 -25.25 -7.83
CA ILE A 91 -14.30 -24.17 -8.31
C ILE A 91 -15.11 -22.87 -8.51
N SER A 92 -16.22 -22.95 -9.24
CA SER A 92 -17.04 -21.78 -9.57
C SER A 92 -17.70 -21.17 -8.33
N GLN A 93 -18.18 -22.00 -7.41
CA GLN A 93 -18.75 -21.57 -6.14
C GLN A 93 -17.71 -20.86 -5.26
N GLN A 94 -16.54 -21.50 -5.03
CA GLN A 94 -15.49 -20.92 -4.18
C GLN A 94 -14.90 -19.64 -4.79
N PHE A 95 -14.68 -19.60 -6.10
CA PHE A 95 -14.23 -18.40 -6.80
C PHE A 95 -15.22 -17.24 -6.62
N SER A 96 -16.51 -17.50 -6.84
CA SER A 96 -17.57 -16.49 -6.77
C SER A 96 -17.78 -15.96 -5.35
N ALA A 97 -17.60 -16.82 -4.34
CA ALA A 97 -17.76 -16.45 -2.93
C ALA A 97 -16.53 -15.73 -2.36
N TRP A 98 -15.31 -16.21 -2.66
CA TRP A 98 -14.12 -15.81 -1.90
C TRP A 98 -13.13 -14.94 -2.65
N LEU A 99 -13.23 -14.82 -3.98
CA LEU A 99 -12.25 -14.04 -4.77
C LEU A 99 -12.90 -12.99 -5.68
N LEU A 100 -13.95 -13.35 -6.41
CA LEU A 100 -14.61 -12.45 -7.37
C LEU A 100 -15.02 -11.10 -6.74
N PRO A 101 -15.58 -11.04 -5.51
CA PRO A 101 -15.97 -9.77 -4.90
C PRO A 101 -14.75 -8.84 -4.71
N TYR A 102 -13.60 -9.39 -4.30
CA TYR A 102 -12.38 -8.62 -4.09
C TYR A 102 -11.76 -8.11 -5.39
N LEU A 103 -11.82 -8.92 -6.45
CA LEU A 103 -11.38 -8.48 -7.78
C LEU A 103 -12.19 -7.28 -8.28
N ALA A 104 -13.49 -7.23 -7.98
CA ALA A 104 -14.32 -6.07 -8.26
C ALA A 104 -13.89 -4.84 -7.44
N LEU A 105 -13.53 -5.00 -6.17
CA LEU A 105 -13.08 -3.89 -5.32
C LEU A 105 -11.79 -3.21 -5.83
N ILE A 106 -10.90 -3.95 -6.50
CA ILE A 106 -9.67 -3.40 -7.07
C ILE A 106 -9.97 -2.25 -8.05
N SER A 107 -11.11 -2.32 -8.76
CA SER A 107 -11.53 -1.27 -9.69
C SER A 107 -11.85 0.08 -9.00
N HIS A 108 -12.09 0.07 -7.69
CA HIS A 108 -12.34 1.27 -6.89
C HIS A 108 -11.08 1.91 -6.31
N LEU A 109 -9.90 1.32 -6.54
CA LEU A 109 -8.64 1.94 -6.15
C LEU A 109 -8.36 3.18 -7.02
N PRO A 110 -7.68 4.20 -6.46
CA PRO A 110 -7.37 5.42 -7.20
C PRO A 110 -6.31 5.16 -8.29
N PHE A 111 -6.73 5.25 -9.54
CA PHE A 111 -5.87 5.22 -10.72
C PHE A 111 -5.82 6.61 -11.36
N GLY A 112 -4.65 7.03 -11.85
CA GLY A 112 -4.48 8.38 -12.41
C GLY A 112 -3.16 8.61 -13.13
N ALA A 113 -2.40 7.55 -13.40
CA ALA A 113 -1.11 7.67 -14.05
C ALA A 113 -1.22 8.22 -15.47
N ARG A 114 -0.15 8.89 -15.91
CA ARG A 114 0.01 9.40 -17.28
C ARG A 114 -0.12 8.30 -18.33
N HIS A 115 0.38 7.11 -18.05
CA HIS A 115 0.32 5.96 -18.96
C HIS A 115 -0.50 4.81 -18.38
N ARG A 116 -1.26 4.10 -19.22
CA ARG A 116 -2.13 2.98 -18.80
C ARG A 116 -1.34 1.83 -18.15
N VAL A 117 -0.11 1.61 -18.59
CA VAL A 117 0.77 0.54 -18.06
C VAL A 117 1.14 0.80 -16.59
N ASP A 118 1.26 2.06 -16.19
CA ASP A 118 1.56 2.45 -14.82
C ASP A 118 0.34 2.24 -13.90
N ASN A 119 -0.88 2.42 -14.41
CA ASN A 119 -2.10 2.06 -13.68
C ASN A 119 -2.17 0.54 -13.45
N LEU A 120 -1.86 -0.27 -14.47
CA LEU A 120 -1.77 -1.73 -14.30
C LEU A 120 -0.71 -2.11 -13.27
N MET A 121 0.48 -1.50 -13.33
CA MET A 121 1.53 -1.75 -12.35
C MET A 121 1.12 -1.34 -10.94
N SER A 122 0.36 -0.25 -10.80
CA SER A 122 -0.16 0.17 -9.49
C SER A 122 -1.15 -0.83 -8.89
N ALA A 123 -2.01 -1.46 -9.72
CA ALA A 123 -2.89 -2.53 -9.29
C ALA A 123 -2.09 -3.77 -8.87
N ILE A 124 -1.09 -4.18 -9.67
CA ILE A 124 -0.21 -5.32 -9.36
C ILE A 124 0.56 -5.09 -8.06
N LEU A 125 1.12 -3.88 -7.86
CA LEU A 125 1.81 -3.52 -6.62
C LEU A 125 0.86 -3.55 -5.41
N THR A 126 -0.40 -3.15 -5.59
CA THR A 126 -1.40 -3.17 -4.51
C THR A 126 -1.70 -4.61 -4.08
N ILE A 127 -1.96 -5.51 -5.03
CA ILE A 127 -2.21 -6.93 -4.74
C ILE A 127 -0.95 -7.60 -4.17
N GLY A 128 0.22 -7.30 -4.73
CA GLY A 128 1.49 -7.90 -4.34
C GLY A 128 2.06 -7.40 -3.02
N SER A 129 1.65 -6.22 -2.55
CA SER A 129 2.03 -5.66 -1.26
C SER A 129 0.91 -4.77 -0.68
N PRO A 130 -0.09 -5.38 -0.04
CA PRO A 130 -1.07 -4.68 0.81
C PRO A 130 -0.44 -3.77 1.86
N LEU A 131 0.72 -4.16 2.37
CA LEU A 131 1.48 -3.36 3.33
C LEU A 131 1.97 -2.04 2.70
N LEU A 132 2.44 -2.05 1.44
CA LEU A 132 2.86 -0.85 0.73
C LEU A 132 1.70 0.11 0.48
N VAL A 133 0.54 -0.38 0.05
CA VAL A 133 -0.64 0.48 -0.19
C VAL A 133 -1.14 1.10 1.12
N GLY A 134 -1.21 0.31 2.21
CA GLY A 134 -1.54 0.82 3.54
C GLY A 134 -0.54 1.88 4.00
N TYR A 135 0.76 1.61 3.81
CA TYR A 135 1.82 2.53 4.21
C TYR A 135 1.69 3.87 3.48
N SER A 136 1.51 3.82 2.16
CA SER A 136 1.32 5.02 1.33
C SER A 136 0.08 5.81 1.73
N MET A 137 -0.98 5.14 2.16
CA MET A 137 -2.22 5.77 2.63
C MET A 137 -2.05 6.47 3.98
N ILE A 138 -1.56 5.76 5.01
CA ILE A 138 -1.33 6.33 6.33
C ILE A 138 -0.35 7.50 6.25
N LEU A 139 0.70 7.36 5.44
CA LEU A 139 1.67 8.42 5.21
C LEU A 139 1.05 9.64 4.52
N THR A 140 0.04 9.45 3.67
CA THR A 140 -0.73 10.55 3.08
C THR A 140 -1.42 11.37 4.17
N ILE A 141 -2.14 10.72 5.07
CA ILE A 141 -2.84 11.40 6.18
C ILE A 141 -1.86 12.09 7.12
N LEU A 142 -0.82 11.38 7.54
CA LEU A 142 0.17 11.92 8.47
C LEU A 142 0.88 13.16 7.90
N ASN A 143 1.12 13.17 6.59
CA ASN A 143 1.70 14.31 5.90
C ASN A 143 0.74 15.50 5.84
N ALA A 144 -0.54 15.26 5.52
CA ALA A 144 -1.56 16.29 5.51
C ALA A 144 -1.76 16.93 6.89
N ARG A 145 -1.81 16.11 7.95
CA ARG A 145 -1.90 16.58 9.34
C ARG A 145 -0.65 17.37 9.75
N TRP A 146 0.53 16.86 9.40
CA TRP A 146 1.79 17.52 9.73
C TRP A 146 1.88 18.92 9.13
N ILE A 147 1.58 19.08 7.83
CA ILE A 147 1.67 20.39 7.19
C ILE A 147 0.60 21.34 7.71
N SER A 148 -0.62 20.86 7.95
CA SER A 148 -1.69 21.68 8.52
C SER A 148 -1.31 22.24 9.89
N ARG A 149 -0.79 21.38 10.78
CA ARG A 149 -0.29 21.79 12.11
C ARG A 149 0.84 22.80 12.04
N ARG A 150 1.74 22.67 11.07
CA ARG A 150 2.82 23.65 10.87
C ARG A 150 2.24 25.03 10.59
N PHE A 151 1.22 25.12 9.76
CA PHE A 151 0.59 26.38 9.35
C PHE A 151 -0.40 26.97 10.37
N GLU A 152 -0.78 26.27 11.46
CA GLU A 152 -1.71 26.78 12.47
C GLU A 152 -1.32 28.17 13.03
N ASN A 153 -0.02 28.40 13.19
CA ASN A 153 0.51 29.65 13.74
C ASN A 153 0.88 30.70 12.68
N VAL A 154 0.63 30.43 11.39
CA VAL A 154 0.95 31.34 10.28
C VAL A 154 -0.22 32.27 10.01
N SER A 155 -0.05 33.56 10.27
CA SER A 155 -1.04 34.61 10.02
C SER A 155 -0.58 35.50 8.87
N PHE A 156 -0.65 34.97 7.65
CA PHE A 156 -0.33 35.69 6.42
C PHE A 156 -1.41 35.40 5.35
N PRO A 157 -1.68 36.32 4.40
CA PRO A 157 -2.67 36.09 3.35
C PRO A 157 -2.41 34.78 2.61
N ASN A 158 -3.49 34.11 2.21
CA ASN A 158 -3.46 32.85 1.44
C ASN A 158 -2.83 31.62 2.13
N ALA A 159 -2.38 31.71 3.37
CA ALA A 159 -1.76 30.59 4.09
C ALA A 159 -2.67 29.33 4.14
N LYS A 160 -3.99 29.51 4.33
CA LYS A 160 -4.96 28.40 4.31
C LYS A 160 -5.06 27.74 2.93
N HIS A 161 -5.09 28.53 1.86
CA HIS A 161 -5.10 28.02 0.48
C HIS A 161 -3.78 27.29 0.16
N ALA A 162 -2.64 27.79 0.63
CA ALA A 162 -1.36 27.13 0.46
C ALA A 162 -1.34 25.73 1.07
N VAL A 163 -1.89 25.56 2.29
CA VAL A 163 -2.04 24.23 2.92
C VAL A 163 -2.90 23.31 2.05
N ARG A 164 -4.07 23.78 1.59
CA ARG A 164 -4.97 22.99 0.72
C ARG A 164 -4.30 22.54 -0.58
N ILE A 165 -3.52 23.43 -1.20
CA ILE A 165 -2.78 23.13 -2.43
C ILE A 165 -1.68 22.10 -2.15
N LEU A 166 -0.88 22.28 -1.09
CA LEU A 166 0.18 21.35 -0.73
C LEU A 166 -0.36 19.93 -0.46
N ILE A 167 -1.47 19.83 0.27
CA ILE A 167 -2.17 18.56 0.52
C ILE A 167 -2.67 17.95 -0.79
N SER A 168 -3.31 18.74 -1.65
CA SER A 168 -3.83 18.28 -2.94
C SER A 168 -2.72 17.80 -3.88
N LEU A 169 -1.55 18.43 -3.85
CA LEU A 169 -0.39 18.07 -4.67
C LEU A 169 0.48 16.97 -4.06
N GLN A 170 0.04 16.29 -3.00
CA GLN A 170 0.83 15.22 -2.38
C GLN A 170 1.10 14.03 -3.31
N GLN A 171 0.18 13.77 -4.25
CA GLN A 171 0.32 12.66 -5.20
C GLN A 171 1.03 13.05 -6.50
N THR A 172 1.56 14.27 -6.60
CA THR A 172 2.32 14.74 -7.76
C THR A 172 3.80 14.95 -7.41
N PRO A 173 4.70 14.95 -8.41
CA PRO A 173 6.12 15.24 -8.18
C PRO A 173 6.34 16.73 -7.94
N LEU A 174 5.92 17.23 -6.77
CA LEU A 174 5.97 18.63 -6.38
C LEU A 174 7.41 19.16 -6.31
N LYS A 175 7.72 20.17 -7.11
CA LYS A 175 8.98 20.91 -7.12
C LYS A 175 8.75 22.38 -6.78
N ILE A 176 9.66 22.94 -6.00
CA ILE A 176 9.61 24.33 -5.54
C ILE A 176 10.91 25.01 -5.94
N THR A 177 10.79 26.13 -6.64
CA THR A 177 11.93 26.90 -7.15
C THR A 177 11.97 28.27 -6.50
N ASN A 178 13.11 28.59 -5.89
CA ASN A 178 13.39 29.90 -5.25
C ASN A 178 14.21 30.84 -6.15
N GLU A 179 14.56 30.41 -7.35
CA GLU A 179 15.26 31.23 -8.34
C GLU A 179 14.42 32.45 -8.74
N ASP A 180 15.10 33.54 -9.10
CA ASP A 180 14.50 34.78 -9.58
C ASP A 180 13.38 35.35 -8.69
N SER A 181 13.41 35.05 -7.39
CA SER A 181 12.37 35.42 -6.41
C SER A 181 10.97 34.89 -6.74
N LEU A 182 10.85 33.82 -7.54
CA LEU A 182 9.56 33.25 -7.98
C LEU A 182 8.66 32.87 -6.80
N LEU A 183 9.13 32.00 -5.89
CA LEU A 183 8.34 31.60 -4.73
C LEU A 183 8.01 32.77 -3.81
N SER A 184 9.01 33.62 -3.51
CA SER A 184 8.80 34.76 -2.61
C SER A 184 7.80 35.76 -3.20
N SER A 185 7.84 35.99 -4.51
CA SER A 185 6.88 36.84 -5.23
C SER A 185 5.48 36.24 -5.22
N LEU A 186 5.35 34.93 -5.44
CA LEU A 186 4.05 34.24 -5.41
C LEU A 186 3.37 34.36 -4.04
N ILE A 187 4.16 34.33 -2.96
CA ILE A 187 3.66 34.43 -1.59
C ILE A 187 3.35 35.89 -1.22
N VAL A 188 4.28 36.80 -1.51
CA VAL A 188 4.25 38.16 -0.94
C VAL A 188 3.43 39.12 -1.79
N LEU A 189 3.55 39.11 -3.11
CA LEU A 189 2.94 40.15 -3.94
C LEU A 189 1.40 40.10 -3.90
N PRO A 190 0.72 41.26 -3.74
CA PRO A 190 -0.74 41.32 -3.73
C PRO A 190 -1.37 40.92 -5.07
N GLU A 191 -0.67 41.10 -6.20
CA GLU A 191 -1.13 40.70 -7.53
C GLU A 191 -1.39 39.19 -7.65
N ASN A 192 -0.79 38.40 -6.75
CA ASN A 192 -0.95 36.95 -6.68
C ASN A 192 -2.06 36.49 -5.72
N ASP A 193 -2.80 37.40 -5.07
CA ASP A 193 -3.82 37.02 -4.09
C ASP A 193 -4.96 36.19 -4.71
N ASP A 194 -5.32 36.48 -5.96
CA ASP A 194 -6.32 35.70 -6.71
C ASP A 194 -5.83 34.33 -7.18
N TRP A 195 -4.50 34.13 -7.26
CA TRP A 195 -3.91 32.87 -7.74
C TRP A 195 -4.25 31.71 -6.80
N TRP A 196 -4.07 31.93 -5.50
CA TRP A 196 -4.22 30.91 -4.44
C TRP A 196 -5.63 30.30 -4.33
N PRO A 197 -6.73 31.07 -4.24
CA PRO A 197 -8.07 30.49 -4.20
C PRO A 197 -8.42 29.80 -5.52
N LYS A 198 -8.07 30.39 -6.68
CA LYS A 198 -8.39 29.79 -7.99
C LYS A 198 -7.79 28.41 -8.18
N ILE A 199 -6.52 28.23 -7.80
CA ILE A 199 -5.90 26.91 -7.90
C ILE A 199 -6.39 25.96 -6.81
N ALA A 200 -6.63 26.43 -5.58
CA ALA A 200 -7.22 25.61 -4.53
C ALA A 200 -8.57 25.03 -4.98
N ASP A 201 -9.44 25.87 -5.55
CA ASP A 201 -10.77 25.48 -6.05
C ASP A 201 -10.65 24.57 -7.29
N SER A 202 -9.68 24.82 -8.18
CA SER A 202 -9.44 23.97 -9.36
C SER A 202 -8.94 22.56 -8.98
N LEU A 203 -8.20 22.45 -7.88
CA LEU A 203 -7.73 21.19 -7.33
C LEU A 203 -8.76 20.52 -6.40
N ASP A 204 -9.78 21.27 -5.94
CA ASP A 204 -10.82 20.76 -5.06
C ASP A 204 -11.91 19.99 -5.81
N TYR A 205 -11.55 18.82 -6.30
CA TYR A 205 -12.50 17.88 -6.88
C TYR A 205 -12.59 16.61 -6.05
N THR A 206 -13.76 16.32 -5.52
CA THR A 206 -13.98 15.10 -4.76
C THR A 206 -14.11 13.91 -5.71
N LEU A 207 -13.22 12.93 -5.58
CA LEU A 207 -13.47 11.56 -6.01
C LEU A 207 -14.49 10.98 -5.02
N THR A 208 -15.75 11.33 -5.23
CA THR A 208 -16.84 11.06 -4.29
C THR A 208 -17.04 9.58 -4.01
N TRP A 209 -17.56 9.28 -2.82
CA TRP A 209 -18.39 8.08 -2.58
C TRP A 209 -19.48 8.01 -3.65
N SER A 210 -19.26 7.18 -4.67
CA SER A 210 -20.33 6.84 -5.61
C SER A 210 -21.25 5.81 -4.94
N ILE A 211 -22.54 5.84 -5.28
CA ILE A 211 -23.48 4.79 -4.86
C ILE A 211 -22.91 3.42 -5.28
N ALA A 212 -22.29 3.33 -6.46
CA ALA A 212 -21.63 2.12 -6.94
C ALA A 212 -20.52 1.61 -6.01
N SER A 213 -19.66 2.50 -5.50
CA SER A 213 -18.61 2.13 -4.54
C SER A 213 -19.16 1.74 -3.17
N ALA A 214 -20.22 2.40 -2.70
CA ALA A 214 -20.85 2.02 -1.43
C ALA A 214 -21.51 0.63 -1.54
N THR A 215 -22.25 0.40 -2.63
CA THR A 215 -22.92 -0.87 -2.90
C THR A 215 -21.91 -2.01 -3.09
N SER A 216 -20.78 -1.78 -3.77
CA SER A 216 -19.77 -2.83 -3.92
C SER A 216 -19.10 -3.21 -2.61
N ILE A 217 -18.74 -2.23 -1.75
CA ILE A 217 -18.18 -2.49 -0.41
C ILE A 217 -19.20 -3.25 0.45
N ALA A 218 -20.46 -2.82 0.45
CA ALA A 218 -21.53 -3.50 1.18
C ALA A 218 -21.71 -4.94 0.67
N TRP A 219 -21.74 -5.13 -0.65
CA TRP A 219 -21.88 -6.44 -1.27
C TRP A 219 -20.75 -7.39 -0.88
N VAL A 220 -19.49 -6.95 -0.94
CA VAL A 220 -18.34 -7.78 -0.55
C VAL A 220 -18.40 -8.16 0.93
N THR A 221 -18.80 -7.22 1.78
CA THR A 221 -18.97 -7.47 3.22
C THR A 221 -20.05 -8.52 3.47
N VAL A 222 -21.22 -8.38 2.83
CA VAL A 222 -22.34 -9.32 2.95
C VAL A 222 -21.97 -10.69 2.38
N THR A 223 -21.36 -10.76 1.19
CA THR A 223 -20.92 -12.03 0.59
C THR A 223 -19.92 -12.75 1.48
N TYR A 224 -18.95 -12.04 2.05
CA TYR A 224 -17.98 -12.64 2.97
C TYR A 224 -18.65 -13.22 4.22
N LEU A 225 -19.54 -12.46 4.86
CA LEU A 225 -20.26 -12.92 6.06
C LEU A 225 -21.16 -14.12 5.77
N LEU A 226 -21.92 -14.08 4.66
CA LEU A 226 -22.77 -15.20 4.26
C LEU A 226 -21.96 -16.44 3.91
N ALA A 227 -20.84 -16.30 3.20
CA ALA A 227 -19.95 -17.40 2.87
C ALA A 227 -19.31 -18.00 4.14
N PHE A 228 -18.95 -17.16 5.11
CA PHE A 228 -18.44 -17.62 6.40
C PHE A 228 -19.49 -18.42 7.19
N ILE A 229 -20.71 -17.88 7.32
CA ILE A 229 -21.83 -18.56 8.01
C ILE A 229 -22.14 -19.89 7.32
N GLY A 230 -22.19 -19.91 5.99
CA GLY A 230 -22.41 -21.13 5.21
C GLY A 230 -21.34 -22.19 5.51
N SER A 231 -20.07 -21.78 5.57
CA SER A 231 -18.98 -22.69 5.90
C SER A 231 -19.06 -23.23 7.33
N ILE A 232 -19.56 -22.46 8.30
CA ILE A 232 -19.70 -22.91 9.69
C ILE A 232 -20.90 -23.85 9.87
N SER A 233 -21.94 -23.71 9.03
CA SER A 233 -23.13 -24.55 9.12
C SER A 233 -22.89 -26.01 8.74
N ASP A 234 -21.84 -26.28 7.97
CA ASP A 234 -21.35 -27.63 7.64
C ASP A 234 -19.82 -27.64 7.69
N VAL A 235 -19.27 -27.65 8.91
CA VAL A 235 -17.82 -27.66 9.11
C VAL A 235 -17.21 -28.90 8.45
N SER A 236 -17.81 -30.09 8.65
CA SER A 236 -17.33 -31.37 8.13
C SER A 236 -17.21 -31.41 6.61
N GLY A 237 -18.20 -30.91 5.89
CA GLY A 237 -18.21 -30.89 4.42
C GLY A 237 -17.23 -29.87 3.82
N ASN A 238 -16.83 -28.86 4.60
CA ASN A 238 -16.02 -27.74 4.11
C ASN A 238 -14.54 -27.81 4.53
N LEU A 239 -14.10 -28.77 5.35
CA LEU A 239 -12.71 -28.87 5.85
C LEU A 239 -11.65 -28.81 4.73
N ASN A 240 -11.85 -29.59 3.67
CA ASN A 240 -10.87 -29.76 2.61
C ASN A 240 -11.02 -28.74 1.49
N SER A 241 -12.19 -28.16 1.20
CA SER A 241 -12.31 -27.17 0.12
C SER A 241 -12.71 -25.77 0.58
N ASN A 242 -12.29 -25.39 1.79
CA ASN A 242 -12.69 -24.09 2.31
C ASN A 242 -11.93 -22.93 1.68
N GLY A 243 -12.64 -22.02 1.02
CA GLY A 243 -12.10 -20.73 0.60
C GLY A 243 -12.00 -19.68 1.71
N GLN A 244 -12.41 -19.97 2.96
CA GLN A 244 -12.35 -19.04 4.09
C GLN A 244 -10.98 -18.40 4.32
N GLY A 245 -9.89 -19.18 4.24
CA GLY A 245 -8.54 -18.65 4.34
C GLY A 245 -8.22 -17.65 3.23
N ALA A 246 -8.65 -17.96 2.00
CA ALA A 246 -8.52 -17.07 0.86
C ALA A 246 -9.37 -15.80 1.06
N GLY A 247 -10.62 -15.92 1.53
CA GLY A 247 -11.43 -14.75 1.86
C GLY A 247 -10.78 -13.84 2.89
N SER A 248 -10.25 -14.42 3.96
CA SER A 248 -9.68 -13.68 5.09
C SER A 248 -8.40 -12.93 4.70
N ILE A 249 -7.58 -13.50 3.81
CA ILE A 249 -6.37 -12.83 3.34
C ILE A 249 -6.66 -11.63 2.44
N TRP A 250 -7.85 -11.55 1.82
CA TRP A 250 -8.26 -10.41 0.99
C TRP A 250 -8.99 -9.30 1.75
N LEU A 251 -9.38 -9.54 3.02
CA LEU A 251 -10.17 -8.58 3.81
C LEU A 251 -9.52 -7.21 3.96
N TRP A 252 -8.19 -7.11 3.93
CA TRP A 252 -7.46 -5.83 3.99
C TRP A 252 -7.88 -4.85 2.88
N LEU A 253 -8.41 -5.35 1.76
CA LEU A 253 -8.79 -4.50 0.63
C LEU A 253 -9.96 -3.57 0.98
N ILE A 254 -10.87 -4.01 1.86
CA ILE A 254 -12.01 -3.20 2.31
C ILE A 254 -11.57 -1.91 3.00
N PRO A 255 -10.77 -1.93 4.09
CA PRO A 255 -10.29 -0.71 4.74
C PRO A 255 -9.42 0.15 3.82
N ILE A 256 -8.64 -0.45 2.91
CA ILE A 256 -7.84 0.31 1.95
C ILE A 256 -8.73 1.08 0.96
N VAL A 257 -9.74 0.45 0.38
CA VAL A 257 -10.67 1.11 -0.54
C VAL A 257 -11.47 2.20 0.18
N ILE A 258 -12.01 1.90 1.37
CA ILE A 258 -12.70 2.90 2.20
C ILE A 258 -11.78 4.10 2.48
N GLY A 259 -10.54 3.85 2.91
CA GLY A 259 -9.58 4.88 3.24
C GLY A 259 -9.22 5.76 2.03
N TRP A 260 -9.06 5.19 0.85
CA TRP A 260 -8.81 5.97 -0.37
C TRP A 260 -10.03 6.76 -0.85
N LEU A 261 -11.24 6.23 -0.68
CA LEU A 261 -12.47 6.98 -0.97
C LEU A 261 -12.66 8.15 -0.01
N GLN A 262 -12.35 7.99 1.27
CA GLN A 262 -12.37 9.07 2.26
C GLN A 262 -11.31 10.14 1.96
N LEU A 263 -10.10 9.71 1.58
CA LEU A 263 -9.00 10.62 1.26
C LEU A 263 -9.19 11.36 -0.07
N SER A 264 -9.83 10.73 -1.06
CA SER A 264 -10.00 11.25 -2.41
C SER A 264 -8.70 11.86 -2.98
N PRO A 265 -7.58 11.09 -3.05
CA PRO A 265 -6.30 11.61 -3.48
C PRO A 265 -6.37 12.20 -4.90
N LYS A 266 -5.82 13.40 -5.09
CA LYS A 266 -5.74 14.02 -6.42
C LYS A 266 -4.60 13.38 -7.21
N CYS A 267 -4.90 12.33 -7.98
CA CYS A 267 -3.89 11.58 -8.74
C CYS A 267 -4.03 11.66 -10.26
N ASP A 268 -5.06 12.34 -10.80
CA ASP A 268 -5.22 12.51 -12.26
C ASP A 268 -4.21 13.53 -12.79
N TYR A 269 -3.15 13.01 -13.42
CA TYR A 269 -2.06 13.84 -13.93
C TYR A 269 -2.55 14.89 -14.94
N VAL A 270 -3.48 14.53 -15.85
CA VAL A 270 -3.93 15.44 -16.91
C VAL A 270 -4.75 16.57 -16.32
N ARG A 271 -5.65 16.25 -15.38
CA ARG A 271 -6.48 17.24 -14.71
C ARG A 271 -5.64 18.21 -13.87
N ILE A 272 -4.70 17.68 -13.09
CA ILE A 272 -3.85 18.52 -12.23
C ILE A 272 -2.92 19.37 -13.07
N LYS A 273 -2.32 18.81 -14.14
CA LYS A 273 -1.47 19.59 -15.06
C LYS A 273 -2.24 20.75 -15.68
N ARG A 274 -3.45 20.51 -16.19
CA ARG A 274 -4.30 21.57 -16.73
C ARG A 274 -4.63 22.65 -15.69
N ALA A 275 -4.89 22.27 -14.44
CA ALA A 275 -5.15 23.21 -13.36
C ALA A 275 -3.91 24.07 -13.03
N MET A 276 -2.73 23.46 -12.97
CA MET A 276 -1.46 24.17 -12.79
C MET A 276 -1.17 25.11 -13.95
N ASP A 277 -1.23 24.64 -15.20
CA ASP A 277 -0.96 25.43 -16.41
C ASP A 277 -1.86 26.68 -16.48
N ASN A 278 -3.16 26.53 -16.13
CA ASN A 278 -4.11 27.64 -16.10
C ASN A 278 -3.78 28.67 -15.00
N ALA A 279 -3.39 28.21 -13.81
CA ALA A 279 -3.05 29.11 -12.71
C ALA A 279 -1.70 29.80 -12.95
N ASP A 280 -0.74 29.09 -13.53
CA ASP A 280 0.60 29.58 -13.85
C ASP A 280 0.59 30.74 -14.84
N ALA A 281 -0.44 30.84 -15.69
CA ALA A 281 -0.68 31.99 -16.58
C ALA A 281 -1.07 33.28 -15.82
N MET A 282 -1.46 33.17 -14.55
CA MET A 282 -1.91 34.27 -13.70
C MET A 282 -0.85 34.75 -12.70
N ALA A 283 0.27 34.04 -12.58
CA ALA A 283 1.30 34.35 -11.59
C ALA A 283 2.14 35.56 -12.01
N PHE A 284 2.46 36.40 -11.03
CA PHE A 284 3.31 37.59 -11.15
C PHE A 284 4.61 37.44 -10.36
N VAL A 285 5.68 38.05 -10.87
CA VAL A 285 7.00 38.08 -10.23
C VAL A 285 7.51 39.51 -10.11
N ALA A 286 8.20 39.82 -9.01
CA ALA A 286 8.87 41.10 -8.85
C ALA A 286 10.11 41.13 -9.76
N THR A 287 10.35 42.29 -10.39
CA THR A 287 11.60 42.60 -11.11
C THR A 287 12.11 43.97 -10.70
N TYR A 288 13.35 44.31 -11.05
CA TYR A 288 13.89 45.66 -10.82
C TYR A 288 13.14 46.75 -11.60
N HIS A 289 12.36 46.37 -12.61
CA HIS A 289 11.57 47.29 -13.45
C HIS A 289 10.07 47.30 -13.10
N GLY A 290 9.67 46.60 -12.04
CA GLY A 290 8.27 46.48 -11.61
C GLY A 290 7.79 45.03 -11.57
N VAL A 291 6.49 44.85 -11.36
CA VAL A 291 5.85 43.53 -11.32
C VAL A 291 5.46 43.12 -12.75
N ILE A 292 5.88 41.94 -13.19
CA ILE A 292 5.55 41.38 -14.52
C ILE A 292 4.96 39.98 -14.36
N LYS A 293 4.31 39.46 -15.42
CA LYS A 293 3.83 38.07 -15.41
C LYS A 293 5.01 37.10 -15.44
N ALA A 294 4.92 36.04 -14.64
CA ALA A 294 5.96 35.00 -14.58
C ALA A 294 6.16 34.29 -15.92
N SER A 295 5.09 34.17 -16.73
CA SER A 295 5.13 33.61 -18.08
C SER A 295 6.02 34.36 -19.05
N ASP A 296 6.19 35.66 -18.85
CA ASP A 296 6.92 36.53 -19.78
C ASP A 296 8.43 36.51 -19.46
N LEU A 297 8.81 36.07 -18.26
CA LEU A 297 10.20 35.98 -17.81
C LEU A 297 10.83 34.62 -18.15
N SER A 298 10.12 33.53 -17.92
CA SER A 298 10.65 32.17 -18.04
C SER A 298 9.52 31.15 -18.18
N GLU A 299 9.84 29.91 -18.58
CA GLU A 299 8.94 28.76 -18.46
C GLU A 299 8.91 28.18 -17.03
N ARG A 300 9.87 28.56 -16.17
CA ARG A 300 9.94 28.09 -14.77
C ARG A 300 8.84 28.73 -13.92
N ARG A 301 8.33 27.95 -12.95
CA ARG A 301 7.26 28.37 -12.04
C ARG A 301 7.67 28.09 -10.60
N ALA A 302 7.16 28.91 -9.68
CA ALA A 302 7.46 28.78 -8.25
C ALA A 302 7.06 27.40 -7.69
N ILE A 303 5.90 26.91 -8.14
CA ILE A 303 5.36 25.58 -7.82
C ILE A 303 5.20 24.84 -9.14
N SER A 304 5.90 23.73 -9.31
CA SER A 304 5.84 22.91 -10.52
C SER A 304 5.54 21.45 -10.20
N ILE A 305 4.86 20.79 -11.13
CA ILE A 305 4.59 19.35 -11.11
C ILE A 305 5.21 18.63 -12.31
N ASP A 306 5.96 19.34 -13.15
CA ASP A 306 6.55 18.77 -14.36
C ASP A 306 7.97 18.27 -14.10
N SER A 307 8.19 16.97 -14.29
CA SER A 307 9.51 16.33 -14.13
C SER A 307 10.42 16.49 -15.35
N THR A 308 9.96 17.17 -16.41
CA THR A 308 10.74 17.32 -17.66
C THR A 308 11.85 18.36 -17.56
N LEU A 309 11.69 19.37 -16.70
CA LEU A 309 12.66 20.45 -16.51
C LEU A 309 13.73 20.12 -15.45
N GLU A 310 13.39 19.28 -14.45
CA GLU A 310 14.29 18.90 -13.36
C GLU A 310 14.31 17.38 -13.11
N HIS A 311 15.50 16.81 -12.93
CA HIS A 311 15.65 15.37 -12.75
C HIS A 311 15.05 14.90 -11.41
N SER A 312 14.10 13.96 -11.45
CA SER A 312 13.53 13.29 -10.27
C SER A 312 14.56 12.44 -9.51
N SER A 313 14.41 12.30 -8.18
CA SER A 313 15.27 11.41 -7.38
C SER A 313 15.03 9.94 -7.69
N SER A 314 13.82 9.60 -8.14
CA SER A 314 13.49 8.29 -8.68
C SER A 314 12.43 8.39 -9.78
N PRO A 315 12.47 7.52 -10.81
CA PRO A 315 11.39 7.41 -11.80
C PRO A 315 10.00 7.10 -11.21
N ASP A 316 9.91 6.62 -9.96
CA ASP A 316 8.62 6.33 -9.31
C ASP A 316 8.00 7.61 -8.70
N GLU A 317 8.81 8.65 -8.50
CA GLU A 317 8.36 9.94 -7.99
C GLU A 317 7.35 10.60 -8.95
N SER A 318 7.52 10.41 -10.26
CA SER A 318 6.66 11.00 -11.30
C SER A 318 5.33 10.26 -11.50
N LEU A 319 5.14 9.10 -10.87
CA LEU A 319 3.95 8.27 -11.05
C LEU A 319 2.85 8.68 -10.09
N THR A 320 1.81 9.37 -10.57
CA THR A 320 0.76 9.92 -9.71
C THR A 320 -0.12 8.94 -8.90
N PRO A 321 -0.25 7.63 -9.21
CA PRO A 321 -1.06 6.75 -8.37
C PRO A 321 -0.59 6.74 -6.90
N PRO A 322 -1.53 6.73 -5.93
CA PRO A 322 -1.18 6.92 -4.52
C PRO A 322 -0.26 5.86 -3.92
N ILE A 323 -0.26 4.64 -4.47
CA ILE A 323 0.66 3.59 -4.02
C ILE A 323 2.13 4.02 -4.14
N TYR A 324 2.48 4.88 -5.09
CA TYR A 324 3.84 5.41 -5.29
C TYR A 324 4.21 6.54 -4.31
N ASN A 325 3.33 6.90 -3.37
CA ASN A 325 3.64 7.90 -2.34
C ASN A 325 4.88 7.51 -1.51
N TYR A 326 5.22 6.21 -1.42
CA TYR A 326 6.49 5.76 -0.83
C TYR A 326 7.74 6.43 -1.44
N ALA A 327 7.69 6.79 -2.72
CA ALA A 327 8.77 7.47 -3.44
C ALA A 327 8.69 9.00 -3.36
N ARG A 328 7.48 9.56 -3.17
CA ARG A 328 7.23 11.01 -3.15
C ARG A 328 7.23 11.64 -1.77
N ALA A 329 6.88 10.90 -0.73
CA ALA A 329 6.61 11.48 0.58
C ALA A 329 7.77 12.32 1.14
N ILE A 330 9.01 11.90 0.86
CA ILE A 330 10.22 12.60 1.30
C ILE A 330 10.46 13.89 0.50
N PRO A 331 10.59 13.85 -0.86
CA PRO A 331 10.76 15.07 -1.64
C PRO A 331 9.58 16.04 -1.48
N TRP A 332 8.33 15.54 -1.45
CA TRP A 332 7.15 16.37 -1.18
C TRP A 332 7.23 17.06 0.19
N SER A 333 7.60 16.33 1.25
CA SER A 333 7.67 16.93 2.61
C SER A 333 8.71 18.03 2.68
N ARG A 334 9.82 17.89 1.94
CA ARG A 334 10.85 18.92 1.83
C ARG A 334 10.33 20.15 1.09
N SER A 335 9.72 19.96 -0.09
CA SER A 335 9.08 21.02 -0.86
C SER A 335 8.03 21.78 -0.04
N ALA A 336 7.19 21.06 0.71
CA ALA A 336 6.19 21.65 1.59
C ALA A 336 6.81 22.45 2.74
N GLU A 337 7.95 22.02 3.29
CA GLU A 337 8.69 22.77 4.31
C GLU A 337 9.33 24.04 3.76
N ASP A 338 9.76 24.05 2.49
CA ASP A 338 10.25 25.27 1.83
C ASP A 338 9.16 26.34 1.69
N VAL A 339 7.94 25.93 1.29
CA VAL A 339 6.77 26.82 1.23
C VAL A 339 6.39 27.30 2.63
N PHE A 340 6.33 26.39 3.61
CA PHE A 340 6.04 26.73 5.00
C PHE A 340 7.01 27.78 5.56
N ASP A 341 8.31 27.57 5.42
CA ASP A 341 9.31 28.49 5.98
C ASP A 341 9.21 29.89 5.37
N ALA A 342 8.91 29.99 4.06
CA ALA A 342 8.68 31.27 3.41
C ALA A 342 7.44 31.99 3.97
N PHE A 343 6.32 31.29 4.13
CA PHE A 343 5.11 31.82 4.76
C PHE A 343 5.31 32.20 6.22
N LEU A 344 6.06 31.40 6.98
CA LEU A 344 6.38 31.67 8.38
C LEU A 344 7.19 32.96 8.52
N MET A 345 8.19 33.17 7.65
CA MET A 345 8.97 34.41 7.67
C MET A 345 8.14 35.62 7.26
N ALA A 346 7.31 35.49 6.22
CA ALA A 346 6.39 36.54 5.81
C ALA A 346 5.41 36.92 6.94
N SER A 347 4.88 35.92 7.66
CA SER A 347 4.01 36.10 8.82
C SER A 347 4.73 36.74 10.02
N ASN A 348 6.00 36.42 10.26
CA ASN A 348 6.75 37.01 11.37
C ASN A 348 7.08 38.48 11.09
N ASN A 349 7.49 38.80 9.86
CA ASN A 349 7.78 40.17 9.46
C ASN A 349 6.52 41.05 9.50
N SER A 350 5.36 40.52 9.09
CA SER A 350 4.10 41.27 9.16
C SER A 350 3.66 41.54 10.60
N ARG A 351 3.81 40.55 11.51
CA ARG A 351 3.54 40.73 12.96
C ARG A 351 4.46 41.76 13.61
N MET A 352 5.68 41.90 13.11
CA MET A 352 6.63 42.93 13.55
C MET A 352 6.41 44.28 12.87
N HIS A 353 5.34 44.44 12.07
CA HIS A 353 5.05 45.64 11.29
C HIS A 353 6.24 46.09 10.43
N ARG A 354 6.89 45.15 9.75
CA ARG A 354 7.97 45.44 8.80
C ARG A 354 7.42 45.36 7.38
N PRO A 355 7.43 46.44 6.58
CA PRO A 355 7.05 46.34 5.18
C PRO A 355 8.13 45.63 4.37
N VAL A 356 7.75 45.13 3.18
CA VAL A 356 8.66 44.44 2.27
C VAL A 356 9.71 45.40 1.70
N ARG A 357 9.26 46.58 1.24
CA ARG A 357 10.15 47.62 0.72
C ARG A 357 10.96 48.25 1.85
N THR A 358 12.27 48.35 1.63
CA THR A 358 13.19 48.88 2.63
C THR A 358 13.01 50.38 2.78
N GLY A 359 12.83 50.86 4.02
CA GLY A 359 12.68 52.29 4.31
C GLY A 359 11.24 52.79 4.32
N ASP A 360 10.27 51.98 3.87
CA ASP A 360 8.86 52.30 4.00
C ASP A 360 8.40 52.16 5.45
N ILE A 361 7.36 52.91 5.82
CA ILE A 361 6.70 52.81 7.13
C ILE A 361 5.50 51.87 6.96
N TRP A 362 5.31 50.95 7.91
CA TRP A 362 4.16 50.06 7.91
C TRP A 362 2.85 50.84 7.97
N LYS A 363 2.04 50.68 6.92
CA LYS A 363 0.71 51.30 6.84
C LYS A 363 -0.30 50.47 7.61
N ASN A 364 -1.23 51.15 8.32
CA ASN A 364 -2.27 50.57 9.18
C ASN A 364 -1.78 49.84 10.46
N ALA A 365 -0.82 50.41 11.20
CA ALA A 365 -0.36 49.84 12.47
C ALA A 365 -1.43 49.77 13.59
N GLY A 366 -2.58 50.45 13.43
CA GLY A 366 -3.63 50.60 14.45
C GLY A 366 -5.04 50.14 14.06
N GLY A 367 -5.25 49.46 12.93
CA GLY A 367 -6.60 49.14 12.45
C GLY A 367 -6.71 47.84 11.63
N LYS A 368 -7.52 46.89 12.15
CA LYS A 368 -7.87 45.55 11.64
C LYS A 368 -6.66 44.63 11.38
N ASN A 369 -6.81 43.33 11.66
CA ASN A 369 -5.80 42.28 11.43
C ASN A 369 -5.49 42.00 9.93
N VAL A 370 -5.70 42.98 9.05
CA VAL A 370 -5.57 42.84 7.60
C VAL A 370 -4.28 43.50 7.16
N ILE A 371 -3.40 42.72 6.53
CA ILE A 371 -2.14 43.22 5.97
C ILE A 371 -2.45 43.99 4.69
N GLU A 372 -2.18 45.29 4.69
CA GLU A 372 -2.40 46.15 3.51
C GLU A 372 -1.51 45.74 2.33
N SER A 373 -2.05 45.79 1.12
CA SER A 373 -1.33 45.44 -0.12
C SER A 373 -0.09 46.30 -0.35
N SER A 374 -0.11 47.56 0.08
CA SER A 374 1.01 48.49 -0.04
C SER A 374 2.25 48.04 0.75
N ASN A 375 2.06 47.37 1.90
CA ASN A 375 3.15 46.82 2.73
C ASN A 375 3.82 45.57 2.10
N ARG A 376 3.19 45.01 1.06
CA ARG A 376 3.57 43.75 0.40
C ARG A 376 4.24 43.94 -0.97
N SER A 377 4.66 45.17 -1.28
CA SER A 377 5.33 45.50 -2.55
C SER A 377 6.83 45.72 -2.34
N GLY A 378 7.65 45.33 -3.34
CA GLY A 378 9.10 45.50 -3.29
C GLY A 378 9.80 44.96 -4.52
N ASN A 379 11.09 45.22 -4.63
CA ASN A 379 11.94 44.65 -5.69
C ASN A 379 12.28 43.17 -5.40
N PRO A 380 12.91 42.43 -6.34
CA PRO A 380 13.19 41.00 -6.19
C PRO A 380 14.01 40.67 -4.94
N SER A 381 15.00 41.52 -4.62
CA SER A 381 15.88 41.33 -3.47
C SER A 381 15.13 41.55 -2.16
N GLU A 382 14.25 42.55 -2.11
CA GLU A 382 13.41 42.87 -0.95
C GLU A 382 12.38 41.78 -0.67
N VAL A 383 11.65 41.35 -1.70
CA VAL A 383 10.65 40.27 -1.61
C VAL A 383 11.31 38.96 -1.18
N ASN A 384 12.48 38.63 -1.73
CA ASN A 384 13.21 37.43 -1.33
C ASN A 384 13.76 37.55 0.11
N ALA A 385 14.29 38.71 0.51
CA ALA A 385 14.74 38.95 1.87
C ALA A 385 13.59 38.82 2.89
N TYR A 386 12.38 39.22 2.50
CA TYR A 386 11.19 39.15 3.35
C TYR A 386 10.76 37.71 3.68
N CYS A 387 11.00 36.76 2.77
CA CYS A 387 10.66 35.34 2.95
C CYS A 387 11.84 34.47 3.41
N ARG A 388 13.05 35.02 3.48
CA ARG A 388 14.25 34.26 3.83
C ARG A 388 14.38 34.10 5.35
N LEU A 389 14.79 32.90 5.76
CA LEU A 389 15.21 32.64 7.13
C LEU A 389 16.42 33.52 7.49
N PRO A 390 16.45 34.14 8.69
CA PRO A 390 17.57 34.96 9.12
C PRO A 390 18.88 34.16 9.14
N ARG A 391 20.03 34.80 8.85
CA ARG A 391 21.34 34.12 8.79
C ARG A 391 21.74 33.32 10.05
N TYR A 392 21.18 33.65 11.21
CA TYR A 392 21.42 32.93 12.48
C TYR A 392 20.50 31.72 12.68
N ALA A 393 19.33 31.72 12.04
CA ALA A 393 18.41 30.57 12.00
C ALA A 393 18.68 29.70 10.75
N ALA A 394 19.28 30.28 9.71
CA ALA A 394 19.91 29.54 8.63
C ALA A 394 21.13 28.79 9.18
N PRO A 395 21.34 27.51 8.80
CA PRO A 395 22.49 26.75 9.27
C PRO A 395 23.79 27.52 9.02
N ARG A 396 24.65 27.64 10.04
CA ARG A 396 25.91 28.42 10.06
C ARG A 396 26.92 28.05 8.93
N TYR A 397 26.63 26.98 8.18
CA TYR A 397 27.37 26.47 7.02
C TYR A 397 26.50 26.21 5.77
N GLY A 398 25.28 26.75 5.68
CA GLY A 398 24.38 26.54 4.53
C GLY A 398 23.81 25.12 4.39
N VAL A 399 24.14 24.18 5.27
CA VAL A 399 23.66 22.80 5.21
C VAL A 399 22.32 22.66 5.92
N ARG A 400 21.23 22.94 5.21
CA ARG A 400 19.87 22.61 5.68
C ARG A 400 19.72 21.09 5.83
N SER A 401 18.94 20.63 6.81
CA SER A 401 18.62 19.20 6.96
C SER A 401 18.17 18.63 5.61
N PRO A 402 18.70 17.47 5.18
CA PRO A 402 18.22 16.79 3.98
C PRO A 402 16.73 16.39 4.09
N TRP A 403 16.25 16.26 5.32
CA TRP A 403 14.99 15.65 5.69
C TRP A 403 14.04 16.67 6.28
N ALA A 404 12.76 16.55 5.92
CA ALA A 404 11.73 17.34 6.55
C ALA A 404 11.51 16.91 8.01
N SER A 405 11.08 17.84 8.87
CA SER A 405 10.89 17.50 10.29
C SER A 405 9.94 16.30 10.49
N GLY A 406 10.30 15.40 11.41
CA GLY A 406 9.45 14.29 11.81
C GLY A 406 9.08 13.32 10.68
N ILE A 407 9.74 13.34 9.51
CA ILE A 407 9.41 12.44 8.40
C ILE A 407 9.58 10.97 8.80
N PHE A 408 10.67 10.62 9.49
CA PHE A 408 10.93 9.24 9.92
C PHE A 408 9.91 8.75 10.95
N PHE A 409 9.44 9.61 11.85
CA PHE A 409 8.36 9.27 12.77
C PHE A 409 7.06 8.97 12.03
N ARG A 410 6.71 9.79 11.01
CA ARG A 410 5.54 9.55 10.17
C ARG A 410 5.66 8.24 9.38
N MET A 411 6.84 7.97 8.81
CA MET A 411 7.12 6.71 8.11
C MET A 411 7.01 5.51 9.06
N PHE A 412 7.57 5.59 10.27
CA PHE A 412 7.47 4.55 11.28
C PHE A 412 6.02 4.24 11.67
N MET A 413 5.22 5.27 11.96
CA MET A 413 3.79 5.10 12.28
C MET A 413 3.01 4.50 11.11
N ALA A 414 3.29 4.94 9.87
CA ALA A 414 2.68 4.37 8.67
C ALA A 414 3.04 2.89 8.49
N SER A 415 4.27 2.50 8.79
CA SER A 415 4.71 1.10 8.77
C SER A 415 4.00 0.26 9.81
N LEU A 416 3.96 0.72 11.06
CA LEU A 416 3.38 -0.04 12.18
C LEU A 416 1.92 -0.40 11.92
N LEU A 417 1.11 0.58 11.51
CA LEU A 417 -0.31 0.38 11.26
C LEU A 417 -0.58 -0.52 10.05
N SER A 418 0.25 -0.41 9.02
CA SER A 418 0.11 -1.22 7.80
C SER A 418 0.59 -2.66 8.00
N ILE A 419 1.64 -2.86 8.81
CA ILE A 419 2.09 -4.17 9.28
C ILE A 419 0.97 -4.84 10.07
N ALA A 420 0.36 -4.12 11.02
CA ALA A 420 -0.74 -4.63 11.83
C ALA A 420 -1.92 -5.08 10.96
N LEU A 421 -2.37 -4.25 10.02
CA LEU A 421 -3.45 -4.63 9.09
C LEU A 421 -3.10 -5.88 8.28
N GLN A 422 -1.92 -5.90 7.64
CA GLN A 422 -1.50 -6.99 6.76
C GLN A 422 -1.35 -8.33 7.50
N TRP A 423 -0.67 -8.32 8.64
CA TRP A 423 -0.41 -9.54 9.41
C TRP A 423 -1.62 -9.99 10.21
N ALA A 424 -2.57 -9.11 10.55
CA ALA A 424 -3.84 -9.56 11.13
C ALA A 424 -4.68 -10.34 10.11
N THR A 425 -4.82 -9.85 8.87
CA THR A 425 -5.60 -10.55 7.83
C THR A 425 -4.89 -11.80 7.32
N THR A 426 -3.57 -11.73 7.13
CA THR A 426 -2.76 -12.91 6.77
C THR A 426 -2.73 -13.93 7.91
N GLY A 427 -2.55 -13.46 9.14
CA GLY A 427 -2.56 -14.29 10.34
C GLY A 427 -3.90 -14.97 10.57
N ALA A 428 -5.02 -14.27 10.34
CA ALA A 428 -6.35 -14.87 10.37
C ALA A 428 -6.49 -16.01 9.35
N ALA A 429 -6.05 -15.81 8.11
CA ALA A 429 -6.04 -16.85 7.09
C ALA A 429 -5.17 -18.06 7.47
N VAL A 430 -4.01 -17.81 8.08
CA VAL A 430 -3.10 -18.86 8.58
C VAL A 430 -3.74 -19.61 9.75
N LEU A 431 -4.34 -18.91 10.72
CA LEU A 431 -4.99 -19.51 11.89
C LEU A 431 -6.11 -20.47 11.47
N VAL A 432 -6.99 -20.02 10.58
CA VAL A 432 -8.11 -20.82 10.05
C VAL A 432 -7.60 -22.15 9.49
N VAL A 433 -6.59 -22.10 8.62
CA VAL A 433 -6.06 -23.30 7.96
C VAL A 433 -5.18 -24.15 8.88
N TYR A 434 -4.40 -23.55 9.77
CA TYR A 434 -3.49 -24.27 10.67
C TYR A 434 -4.25 -25.17 11.66
N PHE A 435 -5.40 -24.69 12.16
CA PHE A 435 -6.26 -25.43 13.09
C PHE A 435 -7.35 -26.25 12.38
N THR A 436 -7.33 -26.29 11.05
CA THR A 436 -8.15 -27.23 10.28
C THR A 436 -7.42 -28.58 10.24
N PRO A 437 -8.05 -29.68 10.68
CA PRO A 437 -7.50 -31.02 10.59
C PRO A 437 -6.95 -31.32 9.18
N THR A 438 -5.69 -31.72 9.02
CA THR A 438 -4.72 -32.05 10.09
C THR A 438 -4.00 -30.83 10.66
N MET A 439 -3.97 -30.72 11.99
CA MET A 439 -3.37 -29.55 12.64
C MET A 439 -1.87 -29.46 12.35
N GLY A 440 -1.46 -28.34 11.79
CA GLY A 440 -0.07 -28.07 11.45
C GLY A 440 0.12 -27.18 10.24
N LEU A 441 1.39 -27.03 9.85
CA LEU A 441 1.77 -26.23 8.70
C LEU A 441 1.66 -27.07 7.43
N GLY A 442 0.55 -26.92 6.72
CA GLY A 442 0.31 -27.51 5.40
C GLY A 442 0.60 -26.55 4.23
N CYS A 443 0.43 -27.03 3.00
CA CYS A 443 0.70 -26.27 1.76
C CYS A 443 -0.03 -24.91 1.70
N ARG A 444 -1.30 -24.89 2.14
CA ARG A 444 -2.16 -23.70 2.15
C ARG A 444 -1.65 -22.62 3.11
N SER A 445 -1.46 -23.02 4.38
CA SER A 445 -0.96 -22.11 5.43
C SER A 445 0.42 -21.54 5.09
N LEU A 446 1.33 -22.37 4.54
CA LEU A 446 2.62 -21.91 4.07
C LEU A 446 2.48 -20.92 2.91
N GLY A 447 1.55 -21.15 1.99
CA GLY A 447 1.28 -20.23 0.89
C GLY A 447 0.87 -18.83 1.34
N TYR A 448 0.06 -18.73 2.39
CA TYR A 448 -0.31 -17.44 2.99
C TYR A 448 0.84 -16.79 3.77
N ILE A 449 1.63 -17.57 4.52
CA ILE A 449 2.83 -17.05 5.21
C ILE A 449 3.83 -16.49 4.19
N LEU A 450 4.08 -17.22 3.10
CA LEU A 450 4.92 -16.77 2.00
C LEU A 450 4.39 -15.46 1.40
N TYR A 451 3.09 -15.37 1.15
CA TYR A 451 2.47 -14.14 0.65
C TYR A 451 2.72 -12.94 1.60
N GLY A 452 2.48 -13.12 2.90
CA GLY A 452 2.69 -12.08 3.92
C GLY A 452 4.15 -11.64 4.04
N ALA A 453 5.08 -12.60 4.04
CA ALA A 453 6.51 -12.34 4.10
C ALA A 453 7.00 -11.59 2.85
N LEU A 454 6.62 -12.06 1.65
CA LEU A 454 6.98 -11.41 0.39
C LEU A 454 6.39 -10.00 0.28
N ALA A 455 5.14 -9.80 0.71
CA ALA A 455 4.52 -8.47 0.75
C ALA A 455 5.30 -7.50 1.66
N THR A 456 5.80 -7.98 2.80
CA THR A 456 6.64 -7.21 3.73
C THR A 456 8.00 -6.88 3.12
N MET A 457 8.64 -7.85 2.45
CA MET A 457 9.90 -7.63 1.74
C MET A 457 9.78 -6.61 0.61
N VAL A 458 8.70 -6.66 -0.18
CA VAL A 458 8.42 -5.68 -1.23
C VAL A 458 8.38 -4.27 -0.67
N TRP A 459 7.61 -4.05 0.39
CA TRP A 459 7.54 -2.74 1.05
C TRP A 459 8.91 -2.27 1.54
N ALA A 460 9.66 -3.14 2.25
CA ALA A 460 10.97 -2.81 2.79
C ALA A 460 11.95 -2.41 1.67
N MET A 461 11.98 -3.16 0.57
CA MET A 461 12.84 -2.86 -0.59
C MET A 461 12.49 -1.52 -1.23
N LEU A 462 11.20 -1.24 -1.45
CA LEU A 462 10.73 -0.03 -2.12
C LEU A 462 10.93 1.23 -1.27
N VAL A 463 10.61 1.18 0.02
CA VAL A 463 10.85 2.30 0.94
C VAL A 463 12.35 2.54 1.14
N THR A 464 13.15 1.50 1.28
CA THR A 464 14.61 1.66 1.41
C THR A 464 15.20 2.27 0.14
N SER A 465 14.74 1.84 -1.05
CA SER A 465 15.13 2.45 -2.32
C SER A 465 14.81 3.95 -2.36
N SER A 466 13.61 4.37 -1.93
CA SER A 466 13.24 5.79 -1.98
C SER A 466 14.09 6.66 -1.06
N VAL A 467 14.40 6.17 0.15
CA VAL A 467 15.30 6.85 1.10
C VAL A 467 16.70 7.02 0.50
N ILE A 468 17.27 5.95 -0.07
CA ILE A 468 18.59 5.99 -0.70
C ILE A 468 18.59 6.93 -1.91
N SER A 469 17.57 6.85 -2.78
CA SER A 469 17.43 7.72 -3.96
C SER A 469 17.36 9.19 -3.58
N HIS A 470 16.58 9.54 -2.56
CA HIS A 470 16.49 10.93 -2.08
C HIS A 470 17.81 11.42 -1.49
N TYR A 471 18.49 10.58 -0.71
CA TYR A 471 19.80 10.89 -0.16
C TYR A 471 20.83 11.21 -1.25
N ILE A 472 20.90 10.38 -2.31
CA ILE A 472 21.80 10.59 -3.45
C ILE A 472 21.47 11.89 -4.19
N TYR A 473 20.18 12.13 -4.48
CA TYR A 473 19.74 13.32 -5.19
C TYR A 473 20.21 14.60 -4.49
N LEU A 474 19.97 14.70 -3.18
CA LEU A 474 20.37 15.87 -2.40
C LEU A 474 21.87 16.08 -2.32
N TYR A 475 22.64 15.00 -2.27
CA TYR A 475 24.10 15.11 -2.21
C TYR A 475 24.69 15.46 -3.57
N SER A 476 24.13 14.92 -4.66
CA SER A 476 24.56 15.24 -6.03
C SER A 476 24.36 16.71 -6.39
N ALA A 477 23.32 17.35 -5.87
CA ALA A 477 23.06 18.77 -6.05
C ALA A 477 24.02 19.68 -5.23
N ARG A 478 24.78 19.13 -4.28
CA ARG A 478 25.57 19.89 -3.30
C ARG A 478 27.09 19.94 -3.56
N SER A 479 27.68 19.08 -4.38
CA SER A 479 29.15 18.92 -4.36
C SER A 479 29.88 19.05 -5.70
N SER A 480 30.93 19.88 -5.72
CA SER A 480 32.04 19.89 -6.69
C SER A 480 33.30 19.17 -6.14
N TRP A 481 33.16 18.07 -5.37
CA TRP A 481 34.26 17.47 -4.59
C TRP A 481 34.49 15.96 -4.82
N SER A 482 35.79 15.59 -4.72
CA SER A 482 36.54 14.30 -4.69
C SER A 482 36.04 13.02 -5.42
N PRO A 483 36.94 12.29 -6.13
CA PRO A 483 36.59 11.07 -6.87
C PRO A 483 36.15 9.87 -6.01
N PHE A 484 36.60 9.76 -4.75
CA PHE A 484 36.16 8.68 -3.84
C PHE A 484 34.68 8.79 -3.47
N PHE A 485 34.20 10.02 -3.24
CA PHE A 485 32.80 10.28 -2.95
C PHE A 485 31.88 9.91 -4.13
N SER A 486 32.41 10.00 -5.36
CA SER A 486 31.73 9.59 -6.59
C SER A 486 31.44 8.08 -6.65
N ILE A 487 32.34 7.22 -6.14
CA ILE A 487 32.17 5.76 -6.18
C ILE A 487 31.04 5.31 -5.25
N THR A 488 31.04 5.78 -4.00
CA THR A 488 29.98 5.44 -3.04
C THR A 488 28.61 5.89 -3.51
N MET A 489 28.49 7.07 -4.11
CA MET A 489 27.23 7.56 -4.68
C MET A 489 26.78 6.73 -5.89
N ARG A 490 27.71 6.29 -6.75
CA ARG A 490 27.41 5.37 -7.86
C ARG A 490 26.91 4.02 -7.35
N LEU A 491 27.57 3.44 -6.36
CA LEU A 491 27.15 2.18 -5.74
C LEU A 491 25.77 2.31 -5.09
N ALA A 492 25.54 3.38 -4.31
CA ALA A 492 24.23 3.64 -3.71
C ALA A 492 23.13 3.79 -4.77
N LYS A 493 23.42 4.44 -5.91
CA LYS A 493 22.48 4.57 -7.03
C LYS A 493 22.16 3.21 -7.66
N VAL A 494 23.16 2.36 -7.85
CA VAL A 494 22.97 0.98 -8.33
C VAL A 494 22.12 0.19 -7.35
N VAL A 495 22.45 0.23 -6.05
CA VAL A 495 21.69 -0.47 -4.99
C VAL A 495 20.25 0.00 -4.94
N SER A 496 19.97 1.31 -4.98
CA SER A 496 18.60 1.83 -5.01
C SER A 496 17.84 1.32 -6.24
N ASN A 497 18.45 1.35 -7.42
CA ASN A 497 17.82 0.85 -8.63
C ASN A 497 17.55 -0.67 -8.59
N LEU A 498 18.48 -1.45 -8.03
CA LEU A 498 18.31 -2.89 -7.85
C LEU A 498 17.18 -3.19 -6.85
N LEU A 499 17.16 -2.55 -5.68
CA LEU A 499 16.10 -2.71 -4.68
C LEU A 499 14.72 -2.39 -5.28
N ARG A 500 14.63 -1.32 -6.06
CA ARG A 500 13.37 -0.93 -6.70
C ARG A 500 12.91 -1.92 -7.75
N TRP A 501 13.81 -2.35 -8.63
CA TRP A 501 13.48 -3.29 -9.68
C TRP A 501 13.12 -4.66 -9.11
N SER A 502 13.90 -5.15 -8.15
CA SER A 502 13.63 -6.39 -7.43
C SER A 502 12.34 -6.32 -6.62
N GLY A 503 12.07 -5.21 -5.93
CA GLY A 503 10.81 -5.02 -5.18
C GLY A 503 9.58 -5.06 -6.08
N LYS A 504 9.63 -4.39 -7.25
CA LYS A 504 8.55 -4.44 -8.26
C LYS A 504 8.37 -5.84 -8.86
N PHE A 505 9.47 -6.52 -9.16
CA PHE A 505 9.43 -7.89 -9.67
C PHE A 505 8.84 -8.85 -8.65
N LEU A 506 9.31 -8.77 -7.40
CA LEU A 506 8.83 -9.59 -6.29
C LEU A 506 7.35 -9.34 -6.02
N ALA A 507 6.88 -8.09 -6.09
CA ALA A 507 5.47 -7.76 -5.97
C ALA A 507 4.62 -8.41 -7.08
N THR A 508 5.15 -8.44 -8.31
CA THR A 508 4.47 -9.09 -9.44
C THR A 508 4.37 -10.59 -9.21
N VAL A 509 5.46 -11.23 -8.79
CA VAL A 509 5.47 -12.65 -8.44
C VAL A 509 4.52 -12.94 -7.28
N ASN A 510 4.49 -12.08 -6.25
CA ASN A 510 3.64 -12.26 -5.08
C ASN A 510 2.14 -12.07 -5.40
N ALA A 511 1.80 -11.13 -6.30
CA ALA A 511 0.43 -10.93 -6.77
C ALA A 511 -0.06 -12.14 -7.57
N VAL A 512 0.78 -12.67 -8.46
CA VAL A 512 0.48 -13.91 -9.21
C VAL A 512 0.34 -15.08 -8.25
N TRP A 513 1.26 -15.21 -7.28
CA TRP A 513 1.21 -16.27 -6.27
C TRP A 513 -0.11 -16.27 -5.51
N LEU A 514 -0.60 -15.11 -5.04
CA LEU A 514 -1.86 -15.02 -4.32
C LEU A 514 -3.05 -15.53 -5.15
N ILE A 515 -3.14 -15.09 -6.41
CA ILE A 515 -4.24 -15.50 -7.31
C ILE A 515 -4.13 -16.99 -7.64
N THR A 516 -2.93 -17.45 -8.01
CA THR A 516 -2.69 -18.86 -8.36
C THR A 516 -2.90 -19.78 -7.16
N ALA A 517 -2.41 -19.44 -5.97
CA ALA A 517 -2.63 -20.23 -4.76
C ALA A 517 -4.13 -20.33 -4.42
N SER A 518 -4.88 -19.24 -4.60
CA SER A 518 -6.34 -19.25 -4.45
C SER A 518 -7.00 -20.19 -5.48
N MET A 519 -6.61 -20.13 -6.75
CA MET A 519 -7.13 -21.04 -7.78
C MET A 519 -6.81 -22.51 -7.50
N LEU A 520 -5.57 -22.81 -7.09
CA LEU A 520 -5.13 -24.17 -6.77
C LEU A 520 -5.92 -24.75 -5.58
N GLN A 521 -6.23 -23.91 -4.60
CA GLN A 521 -7.08 -24.27 -3.47
C GLN A 521 -8.52 -24.55 -3.90
N PHE A 522 -9.12 -23.71 -4.74
CA PHE A 522 -10.49 -23.93 -5.23
C PHE A 522 -10.62 -25.14 -6.15
N ALA A 523 -9.53 -25.55 -6.80
CA ALA A 523 -9.46 -26.71 -7.66
C ALA A 523 -9.09 -28.01 -6.92
N ASP A 524 -9.04 -27.99 -5.58
CA ASP A 524 -8.70 -29.12 -4.73
C ASP A 524 -7.31 -29.72 -5.03
N VAL A 525 -6.39 -28.94 -5.62
CA VAL A 525 -5.02 -29.40 -5.95
C VAL A 525 -4.23 -29.68 -4.68
N TYR A 526 -4.52 -28.94 -3.61
CA TYR A 526 -3.94 -29.18 -2.29
C TYR A 526 -4.55 -30.40 -1.59
N ASP A 527 -5.58 -31.05 -2.13
CA ASP A 527 -6.13 -32.28 -1.57
C ASP A 527 -5.36 -33.47 -2.10
N ASN A 528 -4.24 -33.74 -1.44
CA ASN A 528 -3.37 -34.89 -1.68
C ASN A 528 -2.69 -35.32 -0.38
N CYS A 529 -2.09 -36.51 -0.40
CA CYS A 529 -1.40 -37.06 0.77
C CYS A 529 -0.37 -36.11 1.39
N TYR A 530 0.38 -35.36 0.57
CA TYR A 530 1.45 -34.49 1.06
C TYR A 530 0.91 -33.25 1.77
N CYS A 531 -0.03 -32.55 1.13
CA CYS A 531 -0.57 -31.31 1.65
C CYS A 531 -1.55 -31.53 2.80
N ASN A 532 -2.41 -32.57 2.73
CA ASN A 532 -3.38 -32.86 3.78
C ASN A 532 -2.73 -33.52 5.00
N SER A 533 -1.54 -34.12 4.87
CA SER A 533 -0.84 -34.71 6.02
C SER A 533 0.03 -33.72 6.82
N SER A 534 0.04 -32.45 6.45
CA SER A 534 0.90 -31.42 7.06
C SER A 534 2.39 -31.79 7.12
N VAL A 535 2.90 -32.45 6.07
CA VAL A 535 4.29 -32.95 5.99
C VAL A 535 5.31 -31.84 6.21
N LEU A 536 5.04 -30.63 5.71
CA LEU A 536 5.92 -29.48 5.85
C LEU A 536 6.15 -29.06 7.31
N GLY A 537 5.13 -29.17 8.16
CA GLY A 537 5.22 -28.82 9.58
C GLY A 537 5.63 -29.97 10.50
N ARG A 538 5.19 -31.19 10.20
CA ARG A 538 5.40 -32.37 11.06
C ARG A 538 6.57 -33.26 10.64
N GLY A 539 7.05 -33.11 9.41
CA GLY A 539 8.00 -34.02 8.80
C GLY A 539 7.35 -35.34 8.39
N VAL A 540 8.01 -36.08 7.50
CA VAL A 540 7.49 -37.32 6.88
C VAL A 540 7.09 -38.38 7.92
N GLN A 541 7.89 -38.52 8.99
CA GLN A 541 7.71 -39.58 10.00
C GLN A 541 6.49 -39.38 10.92
N HIS A 542 6.06 -38.13 11.14
CA HIS A 542 4.98 -37.79 12.08
C HIS A 542 3.76 -37.18 11.36
N ALA A 543 3.79 -37.17 10.02
CA ALA A 543 2.71 -36.67 9.20
C ALA A 543 1.59 -37.70 9.10
N TYR A 544 0.36 -37.22 9.21
CA TYR A 544 -0.86 -38.02 9.12
C TYR A 544 -1.94 -37.18 8.49
N ASN A 545 -2.91 -37.84 7.82
CA ASN A 545 -4.05 -37.22 7.18
C ASN A 545 -5.34 -37.65 7.88
N ILE A 546 -6.22 -36.70 8.21
CA ILE A 546 -7.56 -36.96 8.76
C ILE A 546 -8.54 -36.88 7.60
N VAL A 547 -9.28 -37.96 7.37
CA VAL A 547 -10.21 -38.09 6.24
C VAL A 547 -11.67 -38.07 6.71
N MET A 548 -11.95 -38.74 7.82
CA MET A 548 -13.25 -38.64 8.50
C MET A 548 -13.09 -37.74 9.72
N THR A 549 -14.09 -36.93 10.03
CA THR A 549 -14.12 -36.20 11.29
C THR A 549 -15.25 -36.77 12.14
N ASP A 550 -14.90 -37.20 13.35
CA ASP A 550 -15.91 -37.55 14.36
C ASP A 550 -16.30 -36.26 15.10
N ASN A 551 -17.54 -36.17 15.59
CA ASN A 551 -18.12 -34.91 16.10
C ASN A 551 -17.38 -34.31 17.30
N LEU A 552 -16.51 -35.08 17.97
CA LEU A 552 -15.80 -34.67 19.19
C LEU A 552 -14.60 -33.73 18.97
N ASP A 553 -14.06 -33.60 17.74
CA ASP A 553 -12.82 -32.85 17.48
C ASP A 553 -12.98 -31.55 16.67
N LEU A 554 -14.19 -31.20 16.21
CA LEU A 554 -14.43 -29.99 15.41
C LEU A 554 -14.46 -28.70 16.25
N GLY A 555 -14.60 -28.78 17.58
CA GLY A 555 -14.71 -27.59 18.44
C GLY A 555 -13.47 -26.68 18.40
N LEU A 556 -12.27 -27.26 18.28
CA LEU A 556 -11.03 -26.48 18.13
C LEU A 556 -10.96 -25.78 16.77
N THR A 557 -11.42 -26.44 15.70
CA THR A 557 -11.49 -25.85 14.37
C THR A 557 -12.49 -24.70 14.32
N GLU A 558 -13.69 -24.91 14.87
CA GLU A 558 -14.74 -23.89 14.94
C GLU A 558 -14.29 -22.66 15.74
N THR A 559 -13.68 -22.87 16.91
CA THR A 559 -13.14 -21.76 17.73
C THR A 559 -12.03 -21.01 17.03
N ALA A 560 -11.13 -21.70 16.32
CA ALA A 560 -10.09 -21.06 15.52
C ALA A 560 -10.66 -20.28 14.34
N TRP A 561 -11.73 -20.76 13.70
CA TRP A 561 -12.41 -20.07 12.61
C TRP A 561 -13.08 -18.78 13.10
N TRP A 562 -13.77 -18.83 14.23
CA TRP A 562 -14.29 -17.63 14.90
C TRP A 562 -13.18 -16.66 15.32
N GLY A 563 -12.07 -17.19 15.85
CA GLY A 563 -10.90 -16.39 16.21
C GLY A 563 -10.28 -15.67 15.01
N GLY A 564 -10.16 -16.36 13.87
CA GLY A 564 -9.69 -15.78 12.60
C GLY A 564 -10.62 -14.69 12.10
N LEU A 565 -11.94 -14.93 12.08
CA LEU A 565 -12.94 -13.93 11.72
C LEU A 565 -12.84 -12.69 12.62
N ALA A 566 -12.85 -12.88 13.94
CA ALA A 566 -12.78 -11.81 14.91
C ALA A 566 -11.50 -10.98 14.73
N LEU A 567 -10.34 -11.62 14.55
CA LEU A 567 -9.06 -10.95 14.33
C LEU A 567 -9.08 -10.08 13.06
N ALA A 568 -9.52 -10.64 11.93
CA ALA A 568 -9.52 -9.93 10.66
C ALA A 568 -10.56 -8.79 10.64
N CYS A 569 -11.79 -9.06 11.07
CA CYS A 569 -12.86 -8.06 11.09
C CYS A 569 -12.57 -6.93 12.09
N SER A 570 -12.16 -7.25 13.31
CA SER A 570 -11.85 -6.22 14.32
C SER A 570 -10.69 -5.32 13.87
N THR A 571 -9.67 -5.88 13.24
CA THR A 571 -8.54 -5.10 12.71
C THR A 571 -8.98 -4.22 11.55
N CYS A 572 -9.81 -4.72 10.63
CA CYS A 572 -10.35 -3.92 9.53
C CYS A 572 -11.20 -2.76 10.05
N VAL A 573 -12.13 -3.03 10.98
CA VAL A 573 -12.99 -2.00 11.58
C VAL A 573 -12.16 -0.98 12.36
N GLY A 574 -11.21 -1.44 13.19
CA GLY A 574 -10.31 -0.58 13.95
C GLY A 574 -9.45 0.29 13.04
N PHE A 575 -8.97 -0.26 11.92
CA PHE A 575 -8.21 0.49 10.92
C PHE A 575 -9.08 1.57 10.26
N VAL A 576 -10.31 1.26 9.83
CA VAL A 576 -11.25 2.26 9.28
C VAL A 576 -11.56 3.35 10.31
N PHE A 577 -11.86 2.97 11.55
CA PHE A 577 -12.15 3.91 12.63
C PHE A 577 -10.98 4.86 12.87
N PHE A 578 -9.76 4.33 12.98
CA PHE A 578 -8.55 5.11 13.17
C PHE A 578 -8.28 6.06 12.00
N MET A 579 -8.50 5.58 10.78
CA MET A 579 -8.40 6.38 9.56
C MET A 579 -9.36 7.56 9.57
N SER A 580 -10.65 7.32 9.84
CA SER A 580 -11.67 8.38 9.88
C SER A 580 -11.35 9.41 10.96
N LEU A 581 -10.97 8.96 12.16
CA LEU A 581 -10.56 9.86 13.25
C LEU A 581 -9.37 10.74 12.86
N TRP A 582 -8.42 10.22 12.08
CA TRP A 582 -7.25 10.99 11.66
C TRP A 582 -7.55 11.93 10.50
N ILE A 583 -8.49 11.59 9.62
CA ILE A 583 -8.92 12.45 8.52
C ILE A 583 -9.73 13.63 9.05
N ASP A 584 -10.64 13.43 10.00
CA ASP A 584 -11.43 14.51 10.62
C ASP A 584 -10.55 15.54 11.33
N LEU A 585 -9.35 15.13 11.74
CA LEU A 585 -8.34 16.00 12.36
C LEU A 585 -7.44 16.70 11.34
N VAL A 586 -7.67 16.57 10.03
CA VAL A 586 -7.06 17.39 8.98
C VAL A 586 -7.97 18.61 8.76
N PRO A 587 -7.54 19.83 9.11
CA PRO A 587 -8.31 21.03 8.85
C PRO A 587 -8.57 21.18 7.34
N THR A 588 -9.83 21.35 6.96
CA THR A 588 -10.25 21.54 5.57
C THR A 588 -9.96 22.93 5.04
#